data_AF-A0A8B3S117-F1
#
_entry.id   AF-A0A8B3S117-F1
#
_cell.length_a   1.000
_cell.length_b   1.000
_cell.length_c   1.000
_cell.angle_alpha   90.00
_cell.angle_beta   90.00
_cell.angle_gamma   90.00
#
_symmetry.space_group_name_H-M   'P 1'
#
loop_
_entity.id
_entity.type
_entity.pdbx_description
1 polymer ?
#
loop_
_entity_poly.entity_id
_entity_poly.type
_entity_poly.pdbx_seq_one_letter_code
_entity_poly.pdbx_strand_id
1 'polypeptide(L)' 'MQRVTIRLPEQQSTMIDWLVGNGEFSSVSEAIRTAIRDMIDQRTEKIKGRLNLVGEMQKTSPESAMTYLKQTKKGE' A
#
# COMPACT_ATOMS: atom_id res chain seq x y z
N MET A 1 17.66 7.91 -12.78
CA MET A 1 16.46 7.09 -13.06
C MET A 1 16.91 5.82 -13.77
N GLN A 2 16.33 4.66 -13.43
CA GLN A 2 16.63 3.39 -14.11
C GLN A 2 15.73 3.22 -15.34
N ARG A 3 16.28 2.79 -16.48
CA ARG A 3 15.50 2.50 -17.70
C ARG A 3 14.95 1.08 -17.63
N VAL A 4 13.65 0.94 -17.93
CA VAL A 4 12.94 -0.34 -17.94
C VAL A 4 12.20 -0.47 -19.27
N THR A 5 12.20 -1.67 -19.86
CA THR A 5 11.39 -2.00 -21.04
C THR A 5 10.29 -2.97 -20.62
N ILE A 6 9.03 -2.63 -20.90
CA ILE A 6 7.86 -3.46 -20.60
C ILE A 6 7.05 -3.71 -21.87
N ARG A 7 6.26 -4.79 -21.88
CA ARG A 7 5.26 -5.05 -22.92
C ARG A 7 3.90 -4.61 -22.38
N LEU A 8 3.18 -3.81 -23.14
CA LEU A 8 1.81 -3.38 -22.81
C LEU A 8 0.85 -3.88 -23.89
N PRO A 9 -0.40 -4.22 -23.54
CA PRO A 9 -1.46 -4.40 -24.51
C PRO A 9 -1.62 -3.14 -25.38
N GLU A 10 -1.90 -3.33 -26.66
CA GLU A 10 -2.01 -2.23 -27.65
C GLU A 10 -3.00 -1.15 -27.19
N GLN A 11 -4.17 -1.57 -26.70
CA GLN A 11 -5.20 -0.68 -26.17
C GLN A 11 -4.65 0.26 -25.07
N GLN A 12 -3.77 -0.24 -24.20
CA GLN A 12 -3.20 0.56 -23.11
C GLN A 12 -2.17 1.56 -23.63
N SER A 13 -1.31 1.17 -24.57
CA SER A 13 -0.40 2.12 -25.23
C SER A 13 -1.17 3.24 -25.93
N THR A 14 -2.21 2.91 -26.70
CA THR A 14 -3.03 3.91 -27.39
C THR A 14 -3.72 4.87 -26.43
N MET A 15 -4.23 4.36 -25.30
CA MET A 15 -4.82 5.22 -24.27
C MET A 15 -3.79 6.17 -23.63
N ILE A 16 -2.57 5.69 -23.37
CA ILE A 16 -1.51 6.54 -22.82
C ILE A 16 -1.12 7.62 -23.84
N ASP A 17 -0.98 7.28 -25.11
CA ASP A 17 -0.68 8.24 -26.17
C ASP A 17 -1.78 9.29 -26.28
N TRP A 18 -3.06 8.90 -26.14
CA TRP A 18 -4.17 9.85 -26.11
C TRP A 18 -4.09 10.80 -24.92
N LEU A 19 -3.79 10.31 -23.71
CA LEU A 19 -3.64 11.17 -22.52
C LEU A 19 -2.54 12.22 -22.71
N VAL A 20 -1.41 11.82 -23.29
CA VAL A 20 -0.31 12.75 -23.61
C VAL A 20 -0.74 13.73 -24.70
N GLY A 21 -1.43 13.24 -25.75
CA GLY A 21 -1.93 14.07 -26.86
C GLY A 21 -2.95 15.12 -26.43
N ASN A 22 -3.71 14.88 -25.36
CA ASN A 22 -4.64 15.86 -24.77
C ASN A 22 -3.97 16.81 -23.77
N GLY A 23 -2.68 16.63 -23.50
CA GLY A 23 -1.92 17.49 -22.59
C GLY A 23 -2.06 17.15 -21.10
N GLU A 24 -2.68 16.01 -20.76
CA GLU A 24 -2.79 15.56 -19.35
C GLU A 24 -1.41 15.23 -18.76
N PHE A 25 -0.50 14.71 -19.60
CA PHE A 25 0.88 14.43 -19.24
C PHE A 25 1.85 14.99 -20.27
N SER A 26 3.02 15.42 -19.82
CA SER A 26 4.08 15.94 -20.72
C SER A 26 4.71 14.85 -21.59
N SER A 27 4.63 13.58 -21.16
CA SER A 27 5.19 12.44 -21.89
C SER A 27 4.60 11.11 -21.43
N VAL A 28 4.70 10.09 -22.30
CA VAL A 28 4.37 8.69 -21.97
C VAL A 28 5.10 8.22 -20.71
N SER A 29 6.38 8.59 -20.59
CA SER A 29 7.20 8.23 -19.44
C SER A 29 6.72 8.88 -18.15
N GLU A 30 6.15 10.08 -18.20
CA GLU A 30 5.54 10.72 -17.04
C GLU A 30 4.24 10.02 -16.64
N ALA A 31 3.33 9.80 -17.59
CA ALA A 31 2.07 9.10 -17.36
C ALA A 31 2.28 7.74 -16.66
N ILE A 32 3.22 6.93 -17.18
CA ILE A 32 3.55 5.63 -16.60
C ILE A 32 4.15 5.76 -15.19
N ARG A 33 5.01 6.75 -14.95
CA ARG A 33 5.59 6.97 -13.61
C ARG A 33 4.55 7.36 -12.59
N THR A 34 3.59 8.22 -12.96
CA THR A 34 2.48 8.62 -12.10
C THR A 34 1.62 7.40 -11.75
N ALA A 35 1.22 6.61 -12.75
CA ALA A 35 0.45 5.39 -12.51
C ALA A 35 1.16 4.37 -11.60
N ILE A 36 2.48 4.19 -11.76
CA ILE A 36 3.27 3.31 -10.88
C ILE A 36 3.33 3.86 -9.46
N ARG A 37 3.53 5.17 -9.27
CA ARG A 37 3.55 5.81 -7.95
C ARG A 37 2.22 5.59 -7.23
N ASP A 38 1.11 5.92 -7.89
CA ASP A 38 -0.22 5.77 -7.31
C ASP A 38 -0.51 4.30 -6.93
N MET A 39 -0.10 3.36 -7.78
CA MET A 39 -0.20 1.93 -7.47
C MET A 39 0.61 1.54 -6.24
N ILE A 40 1.85 2.02 -6.10
CA ILE A 40 2.71 1.73 -4.95
C ILE A 40 2.11 2.33 -3.68
N ASP A 41 1.66 3.57 -3.71
CA ASP A 41 1.10 4.26 -2.56
C ASP A 41 -0.17 3.57 -2.08
N GLN A 42 -1.09 3.24 -3.00
CA GLN A 42 -2.32 2.50 -2.69
C GLN A 42 -2.06 1.11 -2.08
N ARG A 43 -1.01 0.41 -2.51
CA ARG A 43 -0.64 -0.89 -1.95
C ARG A 43 0.08 -0.76 -0.62
N THR A 44 0.95 0.24 -0.49
CA THR A 44 1.72 0.50 0.72
C THR A 44 0.81 0.85 1.88
N GLU A 45 -0.20 1.70 1.67
CA GLU A 45 -1.14 2.06 2.74
C GLU A 45 -1.96 0.86 3.20
N LYS A 46 -2.37 -0.03 2.28
CA LYS A 46 -3.03 -1.29 2.64
C LYS A 46 -2.12 -2.21 3.46
N ILE A 47 -0.83 -2.28 3.13
CA ILE A 47 0.14 -3.12 3.84
C ILE A 47 0.45 -2.53 5.22
N LYS A 48 0.70 -1.22 5.33
CA LYS A 48 0.93 -0.53 6.59
C LYS A 48 -0.26 -0.66 7.53
N GLY A 49 -1.48 -0.47 7.03
CA GLY A 49 -2.70 -0.69 7.81
C GLY A 49 -2.75 -2.10 8.41
N ARG A 50 -2.47 -3.13 7.60
CA ARG A 50 -2.40 -4.52 8.08
C ARG A 50 -1.27 -4.76 9.08
N LEU A 51 -0.09 -4.20 8.85
CA LEU A 51 1.06 -4.37 9.73
C LEU A 51 0.84 -3.69 11.09
N ASN A 52 0.25 -2.49 11.08
CA ASN A 52 -0.10 -1.76 12.30
C ASN A 52 -1.13 -2.54 13.13
N LEU A 53 -2.19 -3.08 12.50
CA LEU A 53 -3.19 -3.93 13.16
C LEU A 53 -2.55 -5.17 13.81
N VAL A 54 -1.65 -5.85 13.08
CA VAL A 54 -0.93 -7.02 13.58
C VAL A 54 0.03 -6.66 14.72
N GLY A 55 0.63 -5.45 14.68
CA GLY A 55 1.47 -4.92 15.75
C GLY A 55 0.67 -4.54 17.00
N GLU A 56 -0.51 -3.94 16.85
CA GLU A 56 -1.41 -3.60 17.95
C GLU A 56 -1.98 -4.85 18.64
N MET A 57 -2.38 -5.87 17.87
CA MET A 57 -2.81 -7.17 18.42
C MET A 57 -1.71 -7.88 19.22
N GLN A 58 -0.44 -7.76 18.81
CA GLN A 58 0.68 -8.32 19.57
C GLN A 58 0.97 -7.54 20.86
N LYS A 59 0.83 -6.22 20.85
CA LYS A 59 1.07 -5.36 22.02
C LYS A 59 -0.01 -5.51 23.10
N THR A 60 -1.25 -5.78 22.69
CA THR A 60 -2.40 -5.92 23.60
C THR A 60 -2.48 -7.28 24.32
N SER A 61 -1.59 -8.23 23.98
CA SER A 61 -1.67 -9.63 24.45
C SER A 61 -0.85 -10.03 25.69
N PRO A 62 0.23 -9.33 26.15
CA PRO A 62 0.90 -9.74 27.40
C PRO A 62 0.29 -9.13 28.69
N GLU A 63 -0.09 -7.85 28.67
CA GLU A 63 -0.51 -7.14 29.90
C GLU A 63 -1.96 -7.43 30.30
N SER A 64 -2.85 -7.62 29.33
CA SER A 64 -4.25 -7.96 29.57
C SER A 64 -4.35 -9.33 30.27
N ALA A 65 -3.58 -10.32 29.83
CA ALA A 65 -3.55 -11.66 30.43
C ALA A 65 -3.08 -11.65 31.90
N MET A 66 -2.10 -10.81 32.25
CA MET A 66 -1.64 -10.64 33.64
C MET A 66 -2.68 -9.97 34.53
N THR A 67 -3.50 -9.06 33.99
CA THR A 67 -4.54 -8.36 34.76
C THR A 67 -5.67 -9.31 35.15
N TYR A 68 -6.07 -10.22 34.25
CA TYR A 68 -7.07 -11.25 34.56
C TYR A 68 -6.53 -12.31 35.55
N LEU A 69 -5.27 -12.73 35.41
CA LEU A 69 -4.67 -13.70 36.33
C LEU A 69 -4.41 -13.14 37.75
N LYS A 70 -4.20 -11.83 37.88
CA LYS A 70 -4.09 -11.16 39.20
C LYS A 70 -5.45 -11.03 39.90
N GLN A 71 -6.55 -10.93 39.16
CA GLN A 71 -7.89 -10.80 39.73
C GLN A 71 -8.45 -12.14 40.23
N THR A 72 -8.10 -13.27 39.62
CA THR A 72 -8.62 -14.59 40.03
C THR A 72 -7.89 -15.21 41.24
N LYS A 73 -6.78 -14.62 41.68
CA LYS A 73 -5.99 -15.08 42.84
C LYS A 73 -6.27 -14.31 44.14
N LYS A 74 -7.22 -13.36 44.13
CA LYS A 74 -7.57 -12.52 45.30
C LYS A 74 -8.96 -12.79 45.89
N GLY A 75 -9.61 -13.86 45.43
CA GLY A 75 -10.81 -14.43 46.05
C GLY A 75 -10.43 -15.76 46.69
N GLU A 76 -9.78 -15.66 47.83
CA GLU A 76 -9.77 -16.69 48.87
C GLU A 76 -11.11 -16.64 49.61
#